data_AF-A0A9D9V9Q6-F1
#
_entry.id   AF-A0A9D9V9Q6-F1
#
_cell.length_a   1.000
_cell.length_b   1.000
_cell.length_c   1.000
_cell.angle_alpha   90.00
_cell.angle_beta   90.00
_cell.angle_gamma   90.00
#
_symmetry.space_group_name_H-M   'P 1'
#
loop_
_entity.id
_entity.type
_entity.pdbx_description
1 polymer ?
#
loop_
_entity_poly.entity_id
_entity_poly.type
_entity_poly.pdbx_seq_one_letter_code
_entity_poly.pdbx_strand_id
1 'polypeptide(L)'
;MNIHKYKSQSNNKTNNNNQLKPKPSPKTNPAFTIIEVVLVLAIAGLIFLMVFIALPALQRNQRDAQRKRDIDRLYSAITRYRSNNKNTKYLSLDSYNDSGAGFVNSYLKLDGDSFEDPDGTAYSFAGDSSSGYTYEDDAYILTDFNHNIYIFNNTKCDGDKAVSSDSSNYSISYKLEGGGSYCLSGTGLNISTSSAQPVSKTSTNSLVNT
;
A
#
# COMPACT_ATOMS: atom_id res chain seq x y z
N MET A 1 118.78 8.89 -18.42
CA MET A 1 119.14 9.07 -17.00
C MET A 1 118.94 10.52 -16.61
N ASN A 2 117.75 10.88 -16.09
CA ASN A 2 117.59 11.81 -14.97
C ASN A 2 116.09 11.93 -14.62
N ILE A 3 115.81 11.81 -13.34
CA ILE A 3 114.49 11.87 -12.71
C ILE A 3 114.23 13.33 -12.35
N HIS A 4 113.18 13.94 -12.87
CA HIS A 4 112.65 15.18 -12.31
C HIS A 4 111.28 14.93 -11.69
N LYS A 5 111.28 14.85 -10.35
CA LYS A 5 110.09 15.05 -9.51
C LYS A 5 109.58 16.47 -9.74
N TYR A 6 108.28 16.63 -9.96
CA TYR A 6 107.60 17.90 -9.78
C TYR A 6 106.53 17.78 -8.68
N LYS A 7 106.49 18.83 -7.86
CA LYS A 7 105.76 18.96 -6.59
C LYS A 7 104.26 19.11 -6.79
N SER A 8 103.52 18.61 -5.79
CA SER A 8 102.13 18.94 -5.47
C SER A 8 101.95 20.45 -5.24
N GLN A 9 100.90 21.01 -5.81
CA GLN A 9 100.26 22.24 -5.33
C GLN A 9 98.81 21.90 -4.95
N SER A 10 98.52 22.11 -3.67
CA SER A 10 97.18 22.28 -3.10
C SER A 10 96.79 23.75 -3.26
N ASN A 11 95.55 24.04 -3.68
CA ASN A 11 94.74 25.26 -3.48
C ASN A 11 93.49 25.14 -4.38
N ASN A 12 92.26 25.53 -4.05
CA ASN A 12 91.65 26.15 -2.88
C ASN A 12 90.12 25.86 -2.96
N LYS A 13 89.48 25.71 -1.80
CA LYS A 13 88.06 25.41 -1.60
C LYS A 13 87.14 26.52 -2.14
N THR A 14 86.03 26.11 -2.75
CA THR A 14 84.76 26.84 -2.62
C THR A 14 83.71 25.89 -2.04
N ASN A 15 83.55 25.96 -0.71
CA ASN A 15 82.48 25.28 0.02
C ASN A 15 81.21 26.13 -0.09
N ASN A 16 80.32 25.81 -1.04
CA ASN A 16 78.95 26.30 -1.02
C ASN A 16 78.07 25.27 -0.30
N ASN A 17 78.08 25.32 1.04
CA ASN A 17 77.20 24.50 1.86
C ASN A 17 75.78 25.09 1.88
N ASN A 18 75.05 24.98 0.77
CA ASN A 18 73.60 25.06 0.80
C ASN A 18 73.07 23.76 1.43
N GLN A 19 73.04 23.73 2.75
CA GLN A 19 72.42 22.66 3.53
C GLN A 19 70.91 22.68 3.22
N LEU A 20 70.47 21.78 2.35
CA LEU A 20 69.05 21.49 2.16
C LEU A 20 68.49 21.05 3.52
N LYS A 21 67.67 21.89 4.16
CA LYS A 21 66.97 21.49 5.37
C LYS A 21 66.12 20.26 5.05
N PRO A 22 66.22 19.15 5.81
CA PRO A 22 65.43 17.96 5.53
C PRO A 22 63.94 18.30 5.64
N LYS A 23 63.20 18.04 4.56
CA LYS A 23 61.74 18.19 4.50
C LYS A 23 61.12 17.24 5.53
N PRO A 24 60.26 17.72 6.46
CA PRO A 24 59.64 16.85 7.44
C PRO A 24 58.84 15.74 6.74
N SER A 25 59.11 14.49 7.10
CA SER A 25 58.41 13.33 6.56
C SER A 25 56.94 13.35 6.99
N PRO A 26 55.99 13.15 6.07
CA PRO A 26 54.58 13.08 6.43
C PRO A 26 54.36 11.86 7.34
N LYS A 27 53.84 12.09 8.54
CA LYS A 27 53.44 11.02 9.47
C LYS A 27 52.26 10.27 8.84
N THR A 28 52.49 9.03 8.39
CA THR A 28 51.42 8.14 7.97
C THR A 28 50.77 7.58 9.23
N ASN A 29 49.58 8.07 9.58
CA ASN A 29 48.76 7.45 10.62
C ASN A 29 48.16 6.16 10.03
N PRO A 30 48.53 4.96 10.48
CA PRO A 30 47.91 3.74 9.99
C PRO A 30 46.55 3.58 10.70
N ALA A 31 45.52 4.24 10.17
CA ALA A 31 44.17 4.15 10.69
C ALA A 31 43.22 3.74 9.56
N PHE A 32 43.10 2.43 9.35
CA PHE A 32 41.98 1.71 8.69
C PHE A 32 42.24 0.20 8.91
N THR A 33 42.00 -0.29 10.13
CA THR A 33 42.14 -1.72 10.39
C THR A 33 40.95 -2.47 9.83
N ILE A 34 41.18 -3.66 9.27
CA ILE A 34 40.11 -4.54 8.76
C ILE A 34 39.04 -4.79 9.82
N ILE A 35 39.43 -4.91 11.10
CA ILE A 35 38.47 -5.11 12.19
C ILE A 35 37.52 -3.92 12.38
N GLU A 36 37.99 -2.69 12.18
CA GLU A 36 37.16 -1.48 12.26
C GLU A 36 36.12 -1.48 11.15
N VAL A 37 36.53 -1.84 9.93
CA VAL A 37 35.62 -1.97 8.78
C VAL A 37 34.60 -3.09 9.00
N VAL A 38 35.02 -4.24 9.54
CA VAL A 38 34.11 -5.38 9.81
C VAL A 38 33.06 -5.02 10.85
N LEU A 39 33.42 -4.28 11.92
CA LEU A 39 32.46 -3.84 12.93
C LEU A 39 31.41 -2.87 12.36
N VAL A 40 31.83 -1.93 11.50
CA VAL A 40 30.91 -1.00 10.83
C VAL A 40 29.96 -1.74 9.90
N LEU A 41 30.48 -2.68 9.11
CA LEU A 41 29.66 -3.50 8.21
C LEU A 41 28.68 -4.39 8.98
N ALA A 42 29.05 -4.90 10.16
CA ALA A 42 28.17 -5.69 10.99
C ALA A 42 26.96 -4.89 11.49
N ILE A 43 27.20 -3.67 12.01
CA ILE A 43 26.13 -2.79 12.49
C ILE A 43 25.27 -2.30 11.31
N ALA A 44 25.90 -1.91 10.19
CA ALA A 44 25.19 -1.48 8.99
C ALA A 44 24.31 -2.62 8.43
N GLY A 45 24.82 -3.85 8.38
CA GLY A 45 24.07 -5.03 7.95
C GLY A 45 22.85 -5.30 8.83
N LEU A 46 22.98 -5.16 10.15
CA LEU A 46 21.86 -5.33 11.08
C LEU A 46 20.76 -4.28 10.87
N ILE A 47 21.14 -3.01 10.67
CA ILE A 47 20.18 -1.92 10.42
C ILE A 47 19.48 -2.14 9.08
N PHE A 48 20.23 -2.47 8.02
CA PHE A 48 19.66 -2.72 6.71
C PHE A 48 18.63 -3.86 6.73
N LEU A 49 18.88 -4.92 7.50
CA LEU A 49 17.92 -6.01 7.68
C LEU A 49 16.58 -5.49 8.24
N MET A 50 16.61 -4.68 9.30
CA MET A 50 15.38 -4.14 9.89
C MET A 50 14.64 -3.20 8.94
N VAL A 51 15.37 -2.33 8.24
CA VAL A 51 14.79 -1.36 7.29
C VAL A 51 14.10 -2.06 6.12
N PHE A 52 14.71 -3.10 5.55
CA PHE A 52 14.13 -3.81 4.42
C PHE A 52 12.88 -4.62 4.77
N ILE A 53 12.71 -5.03 6.02
CA ILE A 53 11.48 -5.68 6.48
C ILE A 53 10.42 -4.63 6.84
N ALA A 54 10.83 -3.54 7.49
CA ALA A 54 9.90 -2.54 8.03
C ALA A 54 9.28 -1.63 6.95
N LEU A 55 10.06 -1.14 5.98
CA LEU A 55 9.56 -0.24 4.94
C LEU A 55 8.42 -0.84 4.10
N PRO A 56 8.53 -2.06 3.53
CA PRO A 56 7.43 -2.64 2.76
C PRO A 56 6.19 -2.89 3.62
N ALA A 57 6.36 -3.25 4.91
CA ALA A 57 5.24 -3.41 5.83
C ALA A 57 4.53 -2.07 6.09
N LEU A 58 5.27 -0.98 6.29
CA LEU A 58 4.70 0.35 6.46
C LEU A 58 3.93 0.82 5.22
N GLN A 59 4.48 0.60 4.03
CA GLN A 59 3.82 0.96 2.77
C GLN A 59 2.47 0.24 2.61
N ARG A 60 2.40 -1.06 2.95
CA ARG A 60 1.13 -1.81 2.97
C ARG A 60 0.11 -1.19 3.92
N ASN A 61 0.53 -0.87 5.14
CA ASN A 61 -0.36 -0.28 6.14
C ASN A 61 -0.90 1.09 5.70
N GLN A 62 -0.09 1.91 5.01
CA GLN A 62 -0.53 3.18 4.45
C GLN A 62 -1.56 3.00 3.32
N ARG A 63 -1.35 2.02 2.44
CA ARG A 63 -2.32 1.68 1.38
C ARG A 63 -3.64 1.17 1.96
N ASP A 64 -3.60 0.27 2.94
CA ASP A 64 -4.83 -0.21 3.60
C ASP A 64 -5.56 0.89 4.35
N ALA A 65 -4.85 1.82 4.97
CA ALA A 65 -5.46 3.01 5.56
C ALA A 65 -6.12 3.89 4.49
N GLN A 66 -5.54 3.99 3.28
CA GLN A 66 -6.16 4.72 2.17
C GLN A 66 -7.40 4.00 1.64
N ARG A 67 -7.33 2.69 1.40
CA ARG A 67 -8.48 1.86 1.01
C ARG A 67 -9.67 2.04 1.95
N LYS A 68 -9.44 2.02 3.27
CA LYS A 68 -10.49 2.30 4.26
C LYS A 68 -11.14 3.68 4.07
N ARG A 69 -10.32 4.73 3.86
CA ARG A 69 -10.82 6.08 3.57
C ARG A 69 -11.61 6.13 2.25
N ASP A 70 -11.22 5.35 1.25
CA ASP A 70 -11.93 5.27 -0.03
C ASP A 70 -13.31 4.59 0.15
N ILE A 71 -13.39 3.53 0.96
CA ILE A 71 -14.67 2.91 1.32
C ILE A 71 -15.54 3.87 2.16
N ASP A 72 -14.96 4.61 3.10
CA ASP A 72 -15.67 5.65 3.88
C ASP A 72 -16.21 6.76 2.97
N ARG A 73 -15.44 7.15 1.95
CA ARG A 73 -15.84 8.13 0.93
C ARG A 73 -17.01 7.62 0.11
N LEU A 74 -16.99 6.36 -0.32
CA LEU A 74 -18.11 5.72 -1.01
C LEU A 74 -19.36 5.69 -0.12
N TYR A 75 -19.22 5.26 1.13
CA TYR A 75 -20.32 5.26 2.11
C TYR A 75 -20.94 6.65 2.29
N SER A 76 -20.08 7.66 2.41
CA SER A 76 -20.50 9.06 2.52
C SER A 76 -21.20 9.54 1.24
N ALA A 77 -20.73 9.13 0.07
CA ALA A 77 -21.36 9.43 -1.22
C ALA A 77 -22.77 8.82 -1.32
N ILE A 78 -22.93 7.55 -0.92
CA ILE A 78 -24.23 6.86 -0.88
C ILE A 78 -25.18 7.58 0.09
N THR A 79 -24.68 7.98 1.26
CA THR A 79 -25.46 8.74 2.25
C THR A 79 -25.94 10.08 1.69
N ARG A 80 -25.05 10.82 1.01
CA ARG A 80 -25.40 12.08 0.34
C ARG A 80 -26.45 11.86 -0.76
N TYR A 81 -26.27 10.83 -1.59
CA TYR A 81 -27.24 10.47 -2.63
C TYR A 81 -28.63 10.23 -2.05
N ARG A 82 -28.71 9.45 -0.96
CA ARG A 82 -29.98 9.18 -0.28
C ARG A 82 -30.61 10.44 0.32
N SER A 83 -29.80 11.32 0.93
CA SER A 83 -30.27 12.59 1.48
C SER A 83 -30.85 13.52 0.41
N ASN A 84 -30.22 13.56 -0.77
CA ASN A 84 -30.63 14.40 -1.88
C ASN A 84 -31.86 13.84 -2.62
N ASN A 85 -31.98 12.51 -2.67
CA ASN A 85 -33.09 11.82 -3.34
C ASN A 85 -34.06 11.24 -2.31
N LYS A 86 -34.74 12.13 -1.56
CA LYS A 86 -35.71 11.73 -0.54
C LYS A 86 -36.75 10.77 -1.14
N ASN A 87 -37.02 9.67 -0.44
CA ASN A 87 -37.88 8.55 -0.85
C ASN A 87 -37.29 7.55 -1.86
N THR A 88 -36.04 7.74 -2.32
CA THR A 88 -35.39 6.66 -3.07
C THR A 88 -35.11 5.47 -2.16
N LYS A 89 -35.46 4.28 -2.64
CA LYS A 89 -35.16 3.00 -2.00
C LYS A 89 -34.15 2.18 -2.81
N TYR A 90 -33.75 2.68 -3.97
CA TYR A 90 -32.93 1.95 -4.92
C TYR A 90 -31.78 2.85 -5.40
N LEU A 91 -30.59 2.27 -5.47
CA LEU A 91 -29.42 2.87 -6.08
C LEU A 91 -28.79 1.83 -7.00
N SER A 92 -28.58 2.17 -8.26
CA SER A 92 -27.68 1.41 -9.13
C SER A 92 -26.28 2.00 -9.04
N LEU A 93 -25.25 1.16 -8.98
CA LEU A 93 -23.85 1.57 -9.09
C LEU A 93 -23.25 1.26 -10.47
N ASP A 94 -24.11 1.05 -11.46
CA ASP A 94 -23.70 0.62 -12.79
C ASP A 94 -23.08 1.80 -13.56
N SER A 95 -21.92 1.56 -14.14
CA SER A 95 -21.19 2.55 -14.96
C SER A 95 -21.80 2.78 -16.35
N TYR A 96 -22.98 2.23 -16.65
CA TYR A 96 -23.55 2.24 -18.01
C TYR A 96 -24.96 2.83 -18.05
N ASN A 97 -25.07 4.09 -18.52
CA ASN A 97 -26.25 4.80 -19.05
C ASN A 97 -27.63 4.67 -18.36
N ASP A 98 -27.70 4.14 -17.15
CA ASP A 98 -28.85 4.28 -16.26
C ASP A 98 -28.37 4.96 -14.97
N SER A 99 -29.31 5.42 -14.16
CA SER A 99 -29.23 6.19 -12.92
C SER A 99 -28.05 5.95 -11.93
N GLY A 100 -27.22 4.92 -12.11
CA GLY A 100 -25.91 4.71 -11.47
C GLY A 100 -24.70 5.39 -12.10
N ALA A 101 -24.69 5.63 -13.41
CA ALA A 101 -23.65 6.46 -14.06
C ALA A 101 -23.74 7.92 -13.57
N GLY A 102 -24.94 8.34 -13.16
CA GLY A 102 -25.19 9.58 -12.46
C GLY A 102 -24.63 9.58 -11.03
N PHE A 103 -24.70 8.47 -10.29
CA PHE A 103 -24.15 8.41 -8.93
C PHE A 103 -22.63 8.57 -8.92
N VAL A 104 -21.92 7.75 -9.71
CA VAL A 104 -20.45 7.76 -9.69
C VAL A 104 -19.93 9.15 -10.06
N ASN A 105 -20.46 9.77 -11.12
CA ASN A 105 -20.00 11.09 -11.55
C ASN A 105 -20.52 12.25 -10.68
N SER A 106 -21.71 12.13 -10.08
CA SER A 106 -22.32 13.26 -9.32
C SER A 106 -22.08 13.21 -7.81
N TYR A 107 -21.65 12.07 -7.26
CA TYR A 107 -21.50 11.89 -5.82
C TYR A 107 -20.16 11.31 -5.41
N LEU A 108 -19.57 10.44 -6.24
CA LEU A 108 -18.32 9.77 -5.92
C LEU A 108 -17.12 10.53 -6.49
N LYS A 109 -17.03 10.68 -7.82
CA LYS A 109 -15.96 11.34 -8.59
C LYS A 109 -16.32 12.80 -8.91
N LEU A 110 -16.33 13.65 -7.89
CA LEU A 110 -16.56 15.09 -8.07
C LEU A 110 -15.32 15.74 -8.71
N ASP A 111 -15.54 16.72 -9.60
CA ASP A 111 -14.50 17.62 -10.14
C ASP A 111 -13.29 16.92 -10.78
N GLY A 112 -13.51 15.78 -11.44
CA GLY A 112 -12.44 15.02 -12.11
C GLY A 112 -11.57 14.18 -11.18
N ASP A 113 -12.00 14.01 -9.93
CA ASP A 113 -11.31 13.15 -8.97
C ASP A 113 -11.35 11.67 -9.37
N SER A 114 -10.27 10.97 -9.06
CA SER A 114 -10.14 9.54 -9.28
C SER A 114 -10.71 8.76 -8.09
N PHE A 115 -11.25 7.58 -8.37
CA PHE A 115 -11.65 6.61 -7.36
C PHE A 115 -11.01 5.27 -7.75
N GLU A 116 -9.75 5.14 -7.38
CA GLU A 116 -8.82 4.06 -7.72
C GLU A 116 -8.11 3.59 -6.45
N ASP A 117 -7.73 2.32 -6.43
CA ASP A 117 -6.93 1.73 -5.37
C ASP A 117 -5.55 2.40 -5.31
N PRO A 118 -4.88 2.45 -4.15
CA PRO A 118 -3.54 3.02 -4.01
C PRO A 118 -2.46 2.43 -4.94
N ASP A 119 -2.71 1.29 -5.57
CA ASP A 119 -1.84 0.74 -6.61
C ASP A 119 -2.13 1.24 -8.04
N GLY A 120 -3.15 2.09 -8.22
CA GLY A 120 -3.58 2.68 -9.48
C GLY A 120 -4.69 1.91 -10.20
N THR A 121 -5.16 0.79 -9.67
CA THR A 121 -6.24 0.00 -10.29
C THR A 121 -7.61 0.57 -9.93
N ALA A 122 -8.49 0.76 -10.92
CA ALA A 122 -9.84 1.23 -10.66
C ALA A 122 -10.67 0.23 -9.84
N TYR A 123 -11.40 0.73 -8.84
CA TYR A 123 -12.36 -0.08 -8.11
C TYR A 123 -13.51 -0.52 -8.99
N SER A 124 -13.95 -1.76 -8.79
CA SER A 124 -15.18 -2.29 -9.40
C SER A 124 -16.20 -2.60 -8.31
N PHE A 125 -17.49 -2.50 -8.62
CA PHE A 125 -18.57 -2.84 -7.69
C PHE A 125 -19.03 -4.28 -7.93
N ALA A 126 -19.06 -5.06 -6.84
CA ALA A 126 -19.42 -6.48 -6.84
C ALA A 126 -20.64 -6.72 -5.95
N GLY A 127 -21.46 -7.69 -6.33
CA GLY A 127 -22.66 -8.10 -5.60
C GLY A 127 -22.65 -9.58 -5.21
N ASP A 128 -23.83 -10.11 -4.94
CA ASP A 128 -24.09 -11.49 -4.51
C ASP A 128 -23.97 -12.57 -5.61
N SER A 129 -23.67 -12.17 -6.85
CA SER A 129 -23.37 -13.11 -7.94
C SER A 129 -21.90 -13.03 -8.39
N SER A 130 -21.06 -12.29 -7.66
CA SER A 130 -19.64 -12.11 -7.98
C SER A 130 -18.76 -13.16 -7.29
N SER A 131 -17.64 -13.53 -7.91
CA SER A 131 -16.61 -14.35 -7.25
C SER A 131 -15.83 -13.52 -6.21
N GLY A 132 -15.06 -14.18 -5.34
CA GLY A 132 -14.13 -13.55 -4.38
C GLY A 132 -14.65 -13.41 -2.95
N TYR A 133 -15.74 -14.09 -2.63
CA TYR A 133 -16.19 -14.35 -1.27
C TYR A 133 -16.77 -15.76 -1.15
N THR A 134 -16.87 -16.26 0.08
CA THR A 134 -17.70 -17.42 0.44
C THR A 134 -18.85 -16.98 1.35
N TYR A 135 -19.92 -17.77 1.38
CA TYR A 135 -21.02 -17.58 2.34
C TYR A 135 -21.02 -18.77 3.31
N GLU A 136 -20.66 -18.50 4.56
CA GLU A 136 -20.48 -19.50 5.62
C GLU A 136 -21.02 -18.94 6.93
N ASP A 137 -21.73 -19.77 7.71
CA ASP A 137 -22.28 -19.39 9.02
C ASP A 137 -23.05 -18.05 9.02
N ASP A 138 -23.91 -17.87 8.01
CA ASP A 138 -24.67 -16.65 7.76
C ASP A 138 -23.85 -15.35 7.57
N ALA A 139 -22.59 -15.51 7.18
CA ALA A 139 -21.65 -14.43 6.91
C ALA A 139 -21.05 -14.52 5.50
N TYR A 140 -20.94 -13.39 4.83
CA TYR A 140 -20.12 -13.19 3.65
C TYR A 140 -18.67 -12.95 4.07
N ILE A 141 -17.77 -13.83 3.62
CA ILE A 141 -16.35 -13.80 3.95
C ILE A 141 -15.56 -13.54 2.66
N LEU A 142 -14.98 -12.35 2.53
CA LEU A 142 -14.15 -12.01 1.38
C LEU A 142 -12.84 -12.82 1.42
N THR A 143 -12.58 -13.54 0.33
CA THR A 143 -11.39 -14.39 0.18
C THR A 143 -10.32 -13.71 -0.65
N ASP A 144 -10.72 -12.92 -1.65
CA ASP A 144 -9.82 -12.47 -2.70
C ASP A 144 -9.57 -10.97 -2.61
N PHE A 145 -8.31 -10.58 -2.72
CA PHE A 145 -7.93 -9.18 -2.93
C PHE A 145 -7.94 -8.90 -4.44
N ASN A 146 -9.02 -8.33 -4.95
CA ASN A 146 -9.28 -8.21 -6.40
C ASN A 146 -9.87 -6.86 -6.83
N HIS A 147 -9.62 -5.79 -6.06
CA HIS A 147 -10.13 -4.43 -6.32
C HIS A 147 -11.66 -4.32 -6.42
N ASN A 148 -12.39 -5.35 -6.01
CA ASN A 148 -13.85 -5.31 -5.95
C ASN A 148 -14.32 -4.82 -4.57
N ILE A 149 -15.20 -3.82 -4.60
CA ILE A 149 -15.98 -3.40 -3.46
C ILE A 149 -17.28 -4.20 -3.48
N TYR A 150 -17.44 -5.08 -2.50
CA TYR A 150 -18.61 -5.95 -2.38
C TYR A 150 -19.72 -5.24 -1.65
N ILE A 151 -20.92 -5.28 -2.23
CA ILE A 151 -22.11 -4.66 -1.67
C ILE A 151 -23.19 -5.73 -1.60
N PHE A 152 -23.60 -6.04 -0.38
CA PHE A 152 -24.64 -7.04 -0.12
C PHE A 152 -25.87 -6.33 0.42
N ASN A 153 -27.05 -6.73 -0.07
CA ASN A 153 -28.33 -6.24 0.39
C ASN A 153 -28.91 -7.16 1.46
N ASN A 154 -29.69 -6.58 2.37
CA ASN A 154 -30.24 -7.23 3.56
C ASN A 154 -29.14 -7.81 4.45
N THR A 155 -28.06 -7.06 4.61
CA THR A 155 -26.92 -7.42 5.45
C THR A 155 -26.48 -6.24 6.31
N LYS A 156 -25.80 -6.55 7.42
CA LYS A 156 -25.11 -5.60 8.29
C LYS A 156 -23.71 -6.13 8.57
N CYS A 157 -22.81 -5.29 9.04
CA CYS A 157 -21.48 -5.70 9.44
C CYS A 157 -21.51 -6.25 10.86
N ASP A 158 -20.89 -7.40 11.05
CA ASP A 158 -20.48 -7.94 12.34
C ASP A 158 -18.95 -8.04 12.35
N GLY A 159 -18.32 -7.06 12.99
CA GLY A 159 -16.89 -6.80 12.82
C GLY A 159 -16.53 -6.55 11.36
N ASP A 160 -15.61 -7.35 10.83
CA ASP A 160 -15.07 -7.23 9.47
C ASP A 160 -15.88 -8.00 8.41
N LYS A 161 -16.97 -8.67 8.81
CA LYS A 161 -17.79 -9.52 7.94
C LYS A 161 -19.17 -8.91 7.73
N ALA A 162 -19.76 -9.16 6.57
CA ALA A 162 -21.16 -8.86 6.34
C ALA A 162 -22.01 -10.08 6.71
N VAL A 163 -23.03 -9.90 7.55
CA VAL A 163 -23.95 -10.95 7.99
C VAL A 163 -25.38 -10.60 7.59
N SER A 164 -26.22 -11.61 7.41
CA SER A 164 -27.64 -11.42 7.10
C SER A 164 -28.35 -10.54 8.14
N SER A 165 -29.24 -9.66 7.68
CA SER A 165 -29.99 -8.73 8.54
C SER A 165 -31.36 -8.37 7.95
N ASP A 166 -32.08 -7.45 8.61
CA ASP A 166 -33.41 -6.99 8.21
C ASP A 166 -33.50 -6.46 6.77
N SER A 167 -34.73 -6.39 6.27
CA SER A 167 -35.00 -5.89 4.93
C SER A 167 -34.60 -4.41 4.78
N SER A 168 -33.88 -4.10 3.71
CA SER A 168 -33.38 -2.75 3.37
C SER A 168 -32.07 -2.30 4.03
N ASN A 169 -31.42 -3.13 4.85
CA ASN A 169 -30.03 -2.86 5.22
C ASN A 169 -29.07 -3.24 4.09
N TYR A 170 -27.88 -2.67 4.07
CA TYR A 170 -26.83 -3.08 3.17
C TYR A 170 -25.47 -3.00 3.86
N SER A 171 -24.52 -3.80 3.39
CA SER A 171 -23.13 -3.75 3.82
C SER A 171 -22.22 -3.48 2.64
N ILE A 172 -21.22 -2.62 2.84
CA ILE A 172 -20.10 -2.40 1.92
C ILE A 172 -18.89 -3.11 2.52
N SER A 173 -18.28 -4.03 1.80
CA SER A 173 -17.15 -4.83 2.24
C SER A 173 -15.99 -4.75 1.25
N TYR A 174 -14.76 -4.67 1.76
CA TYR A 174 -13.55 -4.66 0.94
C TYR A 174 -12.44 -5.49 1.58
N LYS A 175 -11.72 -6.29 0.78
CA LYS A 175 -10.59 -7.11 1.25
C LYS A 175 -9.34 -6.24 1.36
N LEU A 176 -8.60 -6.30 2.47
CA LEU A 176 -7.36 -5.52 2.65
C LEU A 176 -6.12 -6.34 2.30
N GLU A 177 -5.07 -5.67 1.83
CA GLU A 177 -3.83 -6.31 1.39
C GLU A 177 -3.04 -6.91 2.57
N GLY A 178 -3.05 -6.22 3.72
CA GLY A 178 -2.45 -6.69 4.97
C GLY A 178 -3.22 -7.82 5.65
N GLY A 179 -4.36 -8.24 5.09
CA GLY A 179 -5.24 -9.25 5.66
C GLY A 179 -6.49 -8.67 6.33
N GLY A 180 -7.45 -9.53 6.64
CA GLY A 180 -8.78 -9.12 7.09
C GLY A 180 -9.60 -8.46 5.98
N SER A 181 -10.71 -7.86 6.38
CA SER A 181 -11.63 -7.13 5.50
C SER A 181 -12.09 -5.87 6.23
N TYR A 182 -12.60 -4.89 5.50
CA TYR A 182 -13.23 -3.70 6.07
C TYR A 182 -14.71 -3.70 5.69
N CYS A 183 -15.58 -3.50 6.67
CA CYS A 183 -17.03 -3.56 6.47
C CYS A 183 -17.71 -2.31 7.06
N LEU A 184 -18.60 -1.68 6.29
CA LEU A 184 -19.49 -0.61 6.73
C LEU A 184 -20.96 -0.94 6.45
N SER A 185 -21.84 -0.63 7.39
CA SER A 185 -23.29 -0.86 7.26
C SER A 185 -24.04 0.43 6.96
N GLY A 186 -25.00 0.34 6.06
CA GLY A 186 -26.02 1.36 5.86
C GLY A 186 -27.42 0.75 5.88
N THR A 187 -28.42 1.62 5.87
CA THR A 187 -29.83 1.21 5.97
C THR A 187 -30.66 1.88 4.89
N GLY A 188 -31.90 1.40 4.74
CA GLY A 188 -32.97 1.99 3.94
C GLY A 188 -32.66 2.23 2.47
N LEU A 189 -31.81 1.40 1.87
CA LEU A 189 -31.49 1.41 0.45
C LEU A 189 -31.20 -0.02 -0.02
N ASN A 190 -31.72 -0.40 -1.19
CA ASN A 190 -31.26 -1.56 -1.95
C ASN A 190 -30.31 -1.07 -3.03
N ILE A 191 -29.13 -1.65 -3.12
CA ILE A 191 -28.07 -1.25 -4.04
C ILE A 191 -27.84 -2.36 -5.06
N SER A 192 -27.99 -2.06 -6.35
CA SER A 192 -27.67 -2.99 -7.43
C SER A 192 -26.29 -2.69 -8.04
N THR A 193 -25.59 -3.73 -8.46
CA THR A 193 -24.27 -3.66 -9.10
C THR A 193 -24.27 -4.49 -10.38
N SER A 194 -23.61 -4.02 -11.44
CA SER A 194 -23.68 -4.58 -12.80
C SER A 194 -23.05 -5.97 -12.95
N SER A 195 -22.41 -6.48 -11.91
CA SER A 195 -21.80 -7.80 -11.83
C SER A 195 -22.73 -8.88 -11.26
N ALA A 196 -24.03 -8.61 -11.13
CA ALA A 196 -24.99 -9.62 -10.67
C ALA A 196 -26.38 -9.46 -11.33
N GLN A 197 -26.71 -10.35 -12.26
CA GLN A 197 -28.10 -10.74 -12.46
C GLN A 197 -28.61 -11.36 -11.14
N PRO A 198 -29.87 -11.11 -10.72
CA PRO A 198 -30.36 -11.51 -9.41
C PRO A 198 -30.41 -13.03 -9.26
N VAL A 199 -29.66 -13.60 -8.32
CA VAL A 199 -29.91 -14.98 -7.88
C VAL A 199 -31.09 -14.96 -6.92
N SER A 200 -32.22 -15.46 -7.38
CA SER A 200 -33.40 -15.76 -6.57
C SER A 200 -33.00 -16.58 -5.34
N LYS A 201 -33.27 -16.04 -4.14
CA LYS A 201 -33.25 -16.79 -2.88
C LYS A 201 -34.26 -17.93 -2.97
N THR A 202 -33.82 -19.15 -3.24
CA THR A 202 -34.65 -20.32 -3.01
C THR A 202 -34.49 -20.71 -1.54
N SER A 203 -35.46 -20.32 -0.70
CA SER A 203 -35.58 -20.92 0.62
C SER A 203 -35.87 -22.41 0.43
N THR A 204 -34.95 -23.28 0.84
CA THR A 204 -35.24 -24.69 1.04
C THR A 204 -36.15 -24.84 2.24
N ASN A 205 -37.45 -24.67 2.02
CA ASN A 205 -38.46 -25.01 3.01
C ASN A 205 -38.61 -26.54 2.99
N SER A 206 -37.77 -27.24 3.77
CA SER A 206 -37.92 -28.67 3.99
C SER A 206 -39.05 -28.89 5.00
N LEU A 207 -40.28 -28.92 4.50
CA LEU A 207 -41.39 -29.54 5.22
C LEU A 207 -41.36 -31.03 4.91
N VAL A 208 -40.65 -31.77 5.78
CA VAL A 208 -40.90 -33.20 5.96
C VAL A 208 -42.25 -33.31 6.64
N ASN A 209 -43.25 -33.84 5.92
CA ASN A 209 -44.43 -34.40 6.57
C ASN A 209 -44.77 -35.73 5.89
N THR A 210 -44.60 -36.78 6.70
CA THR A 210 -45.31 -38.07 6.79
C THR A 210 -46.02 -38.61 5.56
#